data_AF-A0A8T6VQY9-F1
#
_entry.id   AF-A0A8T6VQY9-F1
#
_cell.length_a   1.000
_cell.length_b   1.000
_cell.length_c   1.000
_cell.angle_alpha   90.00
_cell.angle_beta   90.00
_cell.angle_gamma   90.00
#
_symmetry.space_group_name_H-M   'P 1'
#
loop_
_entity.id
_entity.type
_entity.pdbx_description
1 polymer ?
#
loop_
_entity_poly.entity_id
_entity_poly.type
_entity_poly.pdbx_seq_one_letter_code
_entity_poly.pdbx_strand_id
1 'polypeptide(L)'
;MMFETTLMFLFQKAFGQSEELQMELVVTEEQRIIIFVGFIIAVAAIFLYLARDSIRKKTTSYDYGNYESKKDRTFEKYHSDWQDDYEDLGSKSRSKIHDEFRKKIQSLDVPNYYKVLGISHDATKDQIKKRYRELAKELHPDRTKSKDSQEKMAMINEAYEVLSDKELREKYDRYQSLK
;
A
#
# COMPACT_ATOMS: atom_id res chain seq x y z
N MET A 1 28.06 37.72 35.88
CA MET A 1 29.04 36.62 36.02
C MET A 1 29.17 36.30 37.49
N MET A 2 28.71 35.13 37.91
CA MET A 2 29.17 34.29 39.05
C MET A 2 28.15 33.13 39.15
N PHE A 3 28.10 32.40 38.03
CA PHE A 3 27.38 31.16 37.79
C PHE A 3 28.19 30.00 38.40
N GLU A 4 27.50 28.99 38.92
CA GLU A 4 27.82 27.57 38.71
C GLU A 4 29.12 26.91 39.23
N THR A 5 29.42 26.92 40.54
CA THR A 5 30.48 26.01 41.05
C THR A 5 30.18 25.22 42.32
N THR A 6 29.01 25.34 42.93
CA THR A 6 28.74 24.68 44.24
C THR A 6 27.82 23.47 44.16
N LEU A 7 27.57 22.92 42.96
CA LEU A 7 26.64 21.79 42.77
C LEU A 7 27.31 20.45 42.40
N MET A 8 28.64 20.32 42.45
CA MET A 8 29.30 19.12 41.89
C MET A 8 30.45 18.54 42.73
N PHE A 9 30.46 18.68 44.05
CA PHE A 9 31.57 18.11 44.86
C PHE A 9 31.25 17.45 46.21
N LEU A 10 29.98 17.31 46.60
CA LEU A 10 29.62 16.48 47.77
C LEU A 10 28.62 15.37 47.43
N PHE A 11 28.68 14.91 46.18
CA PHE A 11 28.32 13.54 45.82
C PHE A 11 29.60 12.69 46.02
N GLN A 12 29.48 11.55 46.70
CA GLN A 12 30.53 10.54 46.98
C GLN A 12 31.53 10.79 48.12
N LYS A 13 31.12 10.37 49.33
CA LYS A 13 31.83 9.39 50.20
C LYS A 13 31.12 9.41 51.56
N ALA A 14 30.76 8.32 52.21
CA ALA A 14 30.77 6.91 51.92
C ALA A 14 30.00 6.25 53.07
N PHE A 15 29.21 5.22 52.75
CA PHE A 15 28.95 4.04 53.56
C PHE A 15 29.46 4.07 55.02
N GLY A 16 28.51 4.02 55.96
CA GLY A 16 28.83 3.59 57.32
C GLY A 16 27.73 3.84 58.34
N GLN A 17 26.65 3.04 58.34
CA GLN A 17 26.15 2.27 59.49
C GLN A 17 24.71 1.86 59.28
N SER A 18 24.50 0.55 59.40
CA SER A 18 23.25 -0.17 59.49
C SER A 18 22.43 0.27 60.70
N GLU A 19 21.26 0.84 60.47
CA GLU A 19 20.10 0.66 61.34
C GLU A 19 18.89 0.42 60.43
N GLU A 20 18.07 -0.56 60.79
CA GLU A 20 16.88 -0.97 60.04
C GLU A 20 15.99 0.23 59.72
N LEU A 21 16.05 0.71 58.47
CA LEU A 21 14.96 1.48 57.91
C LEU A 21 13.81 0.50 57.67
N GLN A 22 13.03 0.28 58.72
CA GLN A 22 11.62 -0.01 58.52
C GLN A 22 11.08 1.18 57.72
N MET A 23 11.11 1.08 56.39
CA MET A 23 10.30 1.90 55.50
C MET A 23 8.85 1.46 55.71
N GLU A 24 8.34 1.73 56.90
CA GLU A 24 6.91 1.80 57.12
C GLU A 24 6.50 3.07 56.37
N LEU A 25 6.05 2.87 55.13
CA LEU A 25 5.57 3.95 54.29
C LEU A 25 4.27 4.46 54.93
N VAL A 26 4.39 5.36 55.92
CA VAL A 26 3.25 6.02 56.55
C VAL A 26 2.71 7.04 55.55
N VAL A 27 1.96 6.53 54.57
CA VAL A 27 1.27 7.34 53.58
C VAL A 27 0.16 8.08 54.32
N THR A 28 0.32 9.40 54.45
CA THR A 28 -0.72 10.27 55.00
C THR A 28 -1.99 10.16 54.15
N GLU A 29 -3.17 10.38 54.73
CA GLU A 29 -4.44 10.21 54.00
C GLU A 29 -4.50 11.06 52.72
N GLU A 30 -3.91 12.25 52.75
CA GLU A 30 -3.78 13.15 51.59
C GLU A 30 -2.96 12.53 50.45
N GLN A 31 -1.80 11.92 50.76
CA GLN A 31 -0.95 11.27 49.77
C GLN A 31 -1.64 10.04 49.15
N ARG A 32 -2.41 9.32 49.96
CA ARG A 32 -3.20 8.17 49.50
C ARG A 32 -4.25 8.60 48.47
N ILE A 33 -4.96 9.70 48.73
CA ILE A 33 -5.94 10.27 47.79
C ILE A 33 -5.26 10.67 46.48
N ILE A 34 -4.10 11.34 46.54
CA ILE A 34 -3.36 11.76 45.33
C ILE A 34 -2.94 10.55 44.47
N ILE A 35 -2.44 9.49 45.09
CA ILE A 35 -2.02 8.26 44.37
C ILE A 35 -3.22 7.57 43.71
N PHE A 36 -4.36 7.46 44.42
CA PHE A 36 -5.57 6.86 43.85
C PHE A 36 -6.15 7.68 42.69
N VAL A 37 -6.16 9.02 42.81
CA VAL A 37 -6.62 9.90 41.73
C VAL A 37 -5.69 9.79 40.51
N GLY A 38 -4.37 9.77 40.72
CA GLY A 38 -3.40 9.56 39.65
C GLY A 38 -3.57 8.21 38.95
N PHE A 39 -3.84 7.14 39.70
CA PHE A 39 -4.09 5.82 39.15
C PHE A 39 -5.38 5.77 38.31
N ILE A 40 -6.46 6.40 38.77
CA ILE A 40 -7.72 6.49 38.02
C ILE A 40 -7.52 7.22 36.69
N ILE A 41 -6.78 8.33 36.69
CA ILE A 41 -6.47 9.09 35.46
C ILE A 41 -5.65 8.24 34.50
N ALA A 42 -4.65 7.50 35.00
CA ALA A 42 -3.84 6.61 34.17
C ALA A 42 -4.67 5.49 33.54
N VAL A 43 -5.55 4.85 34.30
CA VAL A 43 -6.45 3.80 33.79
C VAL A 43 -7.43 4.37 32.76
N ALA A 44 -8.00 5.55 33.01
CA ALA A 44 -8.88 6.22 32.05
C ALA A 44 -8.14 6.58 30.74
N ALA A 45 -6.90 7.05 30.83
CA ALA A 45 -6.08 7.35 29.66
C ALA A 45 -5.76 6.09 28.83
N ILE A 46 -5.44 4.98 29.49
CA ILE A 46 -5.21 3.68 28.82
C ILE A 46 -6.49 3.22 28.12
N PHE A 47 -7.64 3.33 28.79
CA PHE A 47 -8.93 2.95 28.20
C PHE A 47 -9.28 3.79 26.97
N LEU A 48 -9.11 5.12 27.04
CA LEU A 48 -9.29 6.01 25.89
C LEU A 48 -8.31 5.72 24.76
N TYR A 49 -7.06 5.38 25.08
CA TYR A 49 -6.04 4.99 24.11
C TYR A 49 -6.43 3.71 23.37
N LEU A 50 -6.91 2.69 24.07
CA LEU A 50 -7.40 1.44 23.45
C LEU A 50 -8.69 1.66 22.65
N ALA A 51 -9.60 2.48 23.16
CA ALA A 51 -10.87 2.79 22.48
C ALA A 51 -10.70 3.68 21.24
N ARG A 52 -9.54 4.33 21.07
CA ARG A 52 -9.25 5.23 19.94
C ARG A 52 -9.49 4.58 18.58
N ASP A 53 -9.15 3.30 18.43
CA ASP A 53 -9.23 2.60 17.13
C ASP A 53 -10.61 1.94 16.90
N SER A 54 -11.38 1.71 17.96
CA SER A 54 -12.69 1.06 17.91
C SER A 54 -13.75 1.90 17.16
N ILE A 55 -13.67 3.23 17.24
CA ILE A 55 -14.71 4.13 16.73
C ILE A 55 -14.59 4.37 15.21
N ARG A 56 -13.42 4.13 14.60
CA ARG A 56 -13.23 4.38 13.15
C ARG A 56 -13.27 3.10 12.33
N LYS A 57 -14.42 2.41 12.30
CA LYS A 57 -14.75 1.59 11.14
C LYS A 57 -14.96 2.52 9.94
N LYS A 58 -13.93 2.64 9.09
CA LYS A 58 -14.10 3.28 7.78
C LYS A 58 -15.01 2.38 6.97
N THR A 59 -16.26 2.78 6.80
CA THR A 59 -17.15 2.20 5.79
C THR A 59 -16.44 2.27 4.45
N THR A 60 -16.15 1.12 3.85
CA THR A 60 -15.53 1.09 2.53
C THR A 60 -16.59 1.39 1.47
N SER A 61 -16.19 1.72 0.24
CA SER A 61 -17.12 1.97 -0.88
C SER A 61 -18.17 0.84 -1.02
N TYR A 62 -17.76 -0.38 -0.68
CA TYR A 62 -18.58 -1.61 -0.67
C TYR A 62 -19.82 -1.54 0.25
N ASP A 63 -19.78 -0.75 1.32
CA ASP A 63 -20.90 -0.66 2.27
C ASP A 63 -22.08 0.16 1.71
N TYR A 64 -21.82 1.17 0.88
CA TYR A 64 -22.85 2.06 0.34
C TYR A 64 -23.46 1.61 -0.98
N GLY A 65 -22.79 0.74 -1.74
CA GLY A 65 -23.31 0.25 -3.01
C GLY A 65 -24.32 -0.89 -2.85
N ASN A 66 -25.30 -0.92 -3.75
CA ASN A 66 -26.35 -1.94 -3.81
C ASN A 66 -25.91 -3.08 -4.77
N TYR A 67 -24.82 -3.75 -4.40
CA TYR A 67 -24.20 -4.79 -5.23
C TYR A 67 -25.04 -6.07 -5.25
N GLU A 68 -25.08 -6.73 -6.39
CA GLU A 68 -25.77 -8.01 -6.52
C GLU A 68 -25.11 -9.13 -5.71
N SER A 69 -23.86 -8.95 -5.28
CA SER A 69 -23.15 -9.83 -4.34
C SER A 69 -23.78 -9.87 -2.95
N LYS A 70 -24.56 -8.84 -2.56
CA LYS A 70 -25.27 -8.79 -1.27
C LYS A 70 -26.58 -9.61 -1.28
N LYS A 71 -27.10 -9.99 -2.45
CA LYS A 71 -28.44 -10.57 -2.59
C LYS A 71 -28.46 -12.09 -2.46
N ASP A 72 -27.44 -12.80 -2.92
CA ASP A 72 -27.44 -14.26 -2.94
C ASP A 72 -26.12 -14.86 -2.42
N ARG A 73 -26.21 -15.69 -1.37
CA ARG A 73 -25.06 -16.41 -0.75
C ARG A 73 -24.66 -17.68 -1.51
N THR A 74 -25.01 -17.80 -2.77
CA THR A 74 -24.70 -18.99 -3.58
C THR A 74 -23.20 -19.00 -3.90
N PHE A 75 -22.50 -20.02 -3.39
CA PHE A 75 -21.06 -20.23 -3.52
C PHE A 75 -20.53 -20.14 -4.97
N GLU A 76 -21.37 -20.48 -5.95
CA GLU A 76 -21.08 -20.42 -7.38
C GLU A 76 -20.91 -19.00 -7.93
N LYS A 77 -21.64 -18.00 -7.40
CA LYS A 77 -21.52 -16.58 -7.83
C LYS A 77 -20.27 -15.92 -7.26
N TYR A 78 -19.85 -16.33 -6.06
CA TYR A 78 -18.64 -15.83 -5.41
C TYR A 78 -17.36 -16.08 -6.21
N HIS A 79 -17.37 -16.97 -7.20
CA HIS A 79 -16.21 -17.24 -8.05
C HIS A 79 -16.28 -16.55 -9.42
N SER A 80 -17.44 -16.05 -9.85
CA SER A 80 -17.58 -15.32 -11.13
C SER A 80 -17.23 -13.83 -11.01
N ASP A 81 -17.53 -13.19 -9.87
CA ASP A 81 -17.30 -11.75 -9.67
C ASP A 81 -15.80 -11.41 -9.44
N TRP A 82 -14.97 -12.38 -9.02
CA TRP A 82 -13.51 -12.19 -8.93
C TRP A 82 -12.84 -11.92 -10.28
N GLN A 83 -13.55 -12.12 -11.40
CA GLN A 83 -13.03 -11.83 -12.72
C GLN A 83 -13.28 -10.36 -13.15
N ASP A 84 -14.26 -9.70 -12.52
CA ASP A 84 -14.69 -8.33 -12.85
C ASP A 84 -14.16 -7.28 -11.83
N ASP A 85 -13.87 -7.69 -10.59
CA ASP A 85 -13.37 -6.80 -9.52
C ASP A 85 -11.93 -6.27 -9.73
N TYR A 86 -11.22 -6.75 -10.76
CA TYR A 86 -9.92 -6.19 -11.15
C TYR A 86 -10.01 -4.79 -11.77
N GLU A 87 -11.21 -4.27 -12.05
CA GLU A 87 -11.37 -2.96 -12.70
C GLU A 87 -11.22 -1.75 -11.75
N ASP A 88 -11.52 -1.88 -10.43
CA ASP A 88 -11.63 -0.72 -9.52
C ASP A 88 -10.32 -0.35 -8.78
N LEU A 89 -9.42 -1.33 -8.53
CA LEU A 89 -8.05 -1.06 -8.03
C LEU A 89 -7.17 -0.33 -9.06
N GLY A 90 -7.66 -0.18 -10.29
CA GLY A 90 -6.94 0.41 -11.41
C GLY A 90 -6.68 1.91 -11.28
N SER A 91 -7.43 2.69 -10.49
CA SER A 91 -7.34 4.17 -10.55
C SER A 91 -5.95 4.73 -10.18
N LYS A 92 -5.32 4.22 -9.13
CA LYS A 92 -4.00 4.69 -8.67
C LYS A 92 -2.84 4.11 -9.47
N SER A 93 -2.98 2.86 -9.93
CA SER A 93 -2.01 2.20 -10.81
C SER A 93 -2.03 2.82 -12.22
N ARG A 94 -3.21 3.11 -12.77
CA ARG A 94 -3.42 3.79 -14.06
C ARG A 94 -2.71 5.15 -14.10
N SER A 95 -2.73 5.93 -13.02
CA SER A 95 -1.96 7.18 -12.93
C SER A 95 -0.45 6.96 -13.10
N LYS A 96 0.12 5.93 -12.45
CA LYS A 96 1.57 5.64 -12.54
C LYS A 96 1.96 5.20 -13.95
N ILE A 97 1.17 4.31 -14.55
CA ILE A 97 1.38 3.84 -15.93
C ILE A 97 1.35 5.03 -16.89
N HIS A 98 0.39 5.95 -16.73
CA HIS A 98 0.33 7.16 -17.56
C HIS A 98 1.57 8.05 -17.41
N ASP A 99 2.09 8.21 -16.20
CA ASP A 99 3.27 9.03 -15.94
C ASP A 99 4.56 8.40 -16.47
N GLU A 100 4.72 7.08 -16.30
CA GLU A 100 5.84 6.31 -16.86
C GLU A 100 5.81 6.35 -18.39
N PHE A 101 4.65 6.11 -19.01
CA PHE A 101 4.49 6.19 -20.45
C PHE A 101 4.83 7.57 -21.02
N ARG A 102 4.36 8.65 -20.38
CA ARG A 102 4.69 10.03 -20.79
C ARG A 102 6.20 10.29 -20.77
N LYS A 103 6.90 9.85 -19.71
CA LYS A 103 8.35 9.97 -19.60
C LYS A 103 9.05 9.20 -20.72
N LYS A 104 8.58 8.01 -21.05
CA LYS A 104 9.15 7.16 -22.09
C LYS A 104 9.02 7.75 -23.49
N ILE A 105 7.85 8.35 -23.79
CA ILE A 105 7.63 9.09 -25.03
C ILE A 105 8.57 10.30 -25.12
N GLN A 106 8.78 11.02 -24.01
CA GLN A 106 9.72 12.14 -23.95
C GLN A 106 11.17 11.70 -24.16
N SER A 107 11.58 10.53 -23.64
CA SER A 107 12.91 9.96 -23.86
C SER A 107 13.09 9.32 -25.24
N LEU A 108 12.07 9.32 -26.11
CA LEU A 108 12.06 8.81 -27.48
C LEU A 108 12.41 7.31 -27.62
N ASP A 109 12.41 6.56 -26.52
CA ASP A 109 12.77 5.15 -26.45
C ASP A 109 11.53 4.27 -26.32
N VAL A 110 10.61 4.36 -27.29
CA VAL A 110 9.38 3.58 -27.30
C VAL A 110 9.39 2.60 -28.47
N PRO A 111 9.37 1.28 -28.20
CA PRO A 111 9.29 0.27 -29.24
C PRO A 111 7.91 0.25 -29.91
N ASN A 112 7.83 -0.42 -31.06
CA ASN A 112 6.55 -0.56 -31.75
C ASN A 112 5.68 -1.63 -31.07
N TYR A 113 4.71 -1.23 -30.25
CA TYR A 113 3.87 -2.14 -29.47
C TYR A 113 2.97 -3.03 -30.33
N TYR A 114 2.50 -2.54 -31.48
CA TYR A 114 1.74 -3.37 -32.43
C TYR A 114 2.60 -4.51 -32.99
N LYS A 115 3.88 -4.23 -33.28
CA LYS A 115 4.84 -5.25 -33.71
C LYS A 115 5.20 -6.23 -32.59
N VAL A 116 5.35 -5.76 -31.35
CA VAL A 116 5.63 -6.61 -30.18
C VAL A 116 4.52 -7.63 -29.96
N LEU A 117 3.25 -7.22 -30.10
CA LEU A 117 2.10 -8.10 -29.99
C LEU A 117 1.76 -8.87 -31.29
N GLY A 118 2.42 -8.55 -32.41
CA GLY A 118 2.17 -9.18 -33.71
C GLY A 118 0.77 -8.91 -34.27
N ILE A 119 0.24 -7.71 -34.06
CA ILE A 119 -1.12 -7.30 -34.47
C ILE A 119 -1.09 -6.11 -35.43
N SER A 120 -2.19 -5.94 -36.17
CA SER A 120 -2.41 -4.75 -36.99
C SER A 120 -2.76 -3.54 -36.10
N HIS A 121 -2.50 -2.33 -36.61
CA HIS A 121 -2.90 -1.08 -35.99
C HIS A 121 -4.42 -0.97 -35.80
N ASP A 122 -5.19 -1.58 -36.70
CA ASP A 122 -6.67 -1.58 -36.66
C ASP A 122 -7.25 -2.65 -35.73
N ALA A 123 -6.40 -3.32 -34.94
CA ALA A 123 -6.85 -4.38 -34.04
C ALA A 123 -7.83 -3.84 -32.98
N THR A 124 -8.91 -4.60 -32.80
CA THR A 124 -9.92 -4.37 -31.76
C THR A 124 -9.35 -4.72 -30.38
N LYS A 125 -9.94 -4.17 -29.31
CA LYS A 125 -9.53 -4.47 -27.93
C LYS A 125 -9.56 -5.97 -27.61
N ASP A 126 -10.56 -6.68 -28.14
CA ASP A 126 -10.70 -8.12 -27.93
C ASP A 126 -9.57 -8.91 -28.61
N GLN A 127 -9.14 -8.49 -29.80
CA GLN A 127 -8.00 -9.08 -30.50
C GLN A 127 -6.70 -8.83 -29.75
N ILE A 128 -6.49 -7.61 -29.23
CA ILE A 128 -5.33 -7.26 -28.40
C ILE A 128 -5.29 -8.16 -27.15
N LYS A 129 -6.40 -8.28 -26.43
CA LYS A 129 -6.53 -9.13 -25.22
C LYS A 129 -6.34 -10.61 -25.54
N LYS A 130 -6.84 -11.09 -26.69
CA LYS A 130 -6.64 -12.48 -27.14
C LYS A 130 -5.17 -12.77 -27.42
N ARG A 131 -4.51 -11.94 -28.23
CA ARG A 131 -3.09 -12.12 -28.58
C ARG A 131 -2.16 -12.02 -27.39
N TYR A 132 -2.42 -11.07 -26.48
CA TYR A 132 -1.72 -10.97 -25.21
C TYR A 132 -1.78 -12.29 -24.42
N ARG A 133 -2.97 -12.88 -24.27
CA ARG A 133 -3.17 -14.14 -23.55
C ARG A 133 -2.45 -15.33 -24.21
N GLU A 134 -2.39 -15.36 -25.53
CA GLU A 134 -1.66 -16.39 -26.28
C GLU A 134 -0.14 -16.26 -26.04
N LEU A 135 0.41 -15.06 -26.25
CA LEU A 135 1.84 -14.78 -26.05
C LEU A 135 2.29 -14.95 -24.60
N ALA A 136 1.47 -14.52 -23.64
CA ALA A 136 1.75 -14.68 -22.21
C ALA A 136 1.84 -16.16 -21.79
N LYS A 137 1.04 -17.03 -22.41
CA LYS A 137 1.11 -18.48 -22.17
C LYS A 137 2.34 -19.10 -22.80
N GLU A 138 2.79 -18.62 -23.94
CA GLU A 138 3.97 -19.12 -24.65
C GLU A 138 5.27 -18.69 -23.94
N LEU A 139 5.33 -17.42 -23.52
CA LEU A 139 6.52 -16.80 -22.94
C LEU A 139 6.56 -16.85 -21.41
N HIS A 140 5.63 -17.58 -20.79
CA HIS A 140 5.64 -17.74 -19.34
C HIS A 140 6.98 -18.34 -18.88
N PRO A 141 7.67 -17.73 -17.89
CA PRO A 141 8.99 -18.19 -17.45
C PRO A 141 8.97 -19.63 -16.92
N ASP A 142 7.84 -20.08 -16.36
CA ASP A 142 7.67 -21.47 -15.90
C ASP A 142 7.72 -22.49 -17.04
N ARG A 143 7.26 -22.10 -18.24
CA ARG A 143 7.25 -22.98 -19.43
C ARG A 143 8.53 -22.86 -20.22
N THR A 144 9.04 -21.63 -20.36
CA THR A 144 10.22 -21.33 -21.18
C THR A 144 11.32 -20.81 -20.28
N LYS A 145 12.20 -21.71 -19.81
CA LYS A 145 13.32 -21.40 -18.89
C LYS A 145 14.49 -20.65 -19.56
N SER A 146 14.23 -19.85 -20.60
CA SER A 146 15.25 -19.02 -21.23
C SER A 146 15.37 -17.68 -20.49
N LYS A 147 16.58 -17.13 -20.40
CA LYS A 147 16.80 -15.79 -19.79
C LYS A 147 16.03 -14.69 -20.53
N ASP A 148 15.88 -14.83 -21.84
CA ASP A 148 15.20 -13.87 -22.70
C ASP A 148 13.67 -13.89 -22.54
N SER A 149 13.10 -14.93 -21.92
CA SER A 149 11.64 -15.03 -21.72
C SER A 149 11.12 -13.90 -20.84
N GLN A 150 11.87 -13.51 -19.81
CA GLN A 150 11.52 -12.44 -18.88
C GLN A 150 11.47 -11.08 -19.59
N GLU A 151 12.47 -10.79 -20.42
CA GLU A 151 12.54 -9.52 -21.17
C GLU A 151 11.40 -9.42 -22.19
N LYS A 152 11.16 -10.49 -22.96
CA LYS A 152 10.06 -10.53 -23.93
C LYS A 152 8.70 -10.40 -23.25
N MET A 153 8.51 -11.07 -22.12
CA MET A 153 7.29 -10.97 -21.33
C MET A 153 7.07 -9.55 -20.81
N ALA A 154 8.13 -8.89 -20.33
CA ALA A 154 8.05 -7.49 -19.90
C ALA A 154 7.63 -6.57 -21.05
N MET A 155 8.20 -6.74 -22.25
CA MET A 155 7.81 -5.96 -23.44
C MET A 155 6.35 -6.18 -23.84
N ILE A 156 5.85 -7.42 -23.74
CA ILE A 156 4.46 -7.76 -24.08
C ILE A 156 3.47 -7.19 -23.05
N ASN A 157 3.82 -7.24 -21.77
CA ASN A 157 3.01 -6.64 -20.71
C ASN A 157 2.91 -5.12 -20.92
N GLU A 158 4.03 -4.45 -21.17
CA GLU A 158 4.04 -3.01 -21.44
C GLU A 158 3.22 -2.65 -22.69
N ALA A 159 3.37 -3.41 -23.78
CA ALA A 159 2.60 -3.22 -24.99
C ALA A 159 1.09 -3.36 -24.74
N TYR A 160 0.69 -4.34 -23.94
CA TYR A 160 -0.72 -4.53 -23.58
C TYR A 160 -1.25 -3.42 -22.68
N GLU A 161 -0.48 -2.96 -21.69
CA GLU A 161 -0.88 -1.85 -20.81
C GLU A 161 -1.17 -0.57 -21.59
N VAL A 162 -0.30 -0.21 -22.54
CA VAL A 162 -0.47 0.99 -23.37
C VAL A 162 -1.62 0.84 -24.37
N LEU A 163 -1.76 -0.31 -25.02
CA LEU A 163 -2.75 -0.51 -26.09
C LEU A 163 -4.16 -0.87 -25.57
N SER A 164 -4.28 -1.38 -24.34
CA SER A 164 -5.57 -1.73 -23.73
C SER A 164 -6.34 -0.50 -23.25
N ASP A 165 -5.64 0.51 -22.73
CA ASP A 165 -6.23 1.79 -22.33
C ASP A 165 -6.44 2.68 -23.57
N LYS A 166 -7.66 3.22 -23.69
CA LYS A 166 -8.04 4.05 -24.83
C LYS A 166 -7.21 5.34 -24.87
N GLU A 167 -6.98 5.98 -23.73
CA GLU A 167 -6.26 7.25 -23.68
C GLU A 167 -4.76 7.08 -23.99
N LEU A 168 -4.15 5.99 -23.52
CA LEU A 168 -2.74 5.70 -23.78
C LEU A 168 -2.54 5.30 -25.23
N ARG A 169 -3.42 4.45 -25.77
CA ARG A 169 -3.42 4.09 -27.20
C ARG A 169 -3.51 5.32 -28.08
N GLU A 170 -4.44 6.23 -27.82
CA GLU A 170 -4.55 7.46 -28.61
C GLU A 170 -3.29 8.33 -28.54
N LYS A 171 -2.65 8.45 -27.36
CA LYS A 171 -1.38 9.18 -27.23
C LYS A 171 -0.25 8.49 -27.98
N TYR A 172 -0.20 7.16 -27.91
CA TYR A 172 0.78 6.34 -28.60
C TYR A 172 0.62 6.43 -30.12
N ASP A 173 -0.60 6.33 -30.63
CA ASP A 173 -0.90 6.43 -32.06
C ASP A 173 -0.54 7.83 -32.58
N ARG A 174 -0.82 8.89 -31.81
CA ARG A 174 -0.35 10.25 -32.14
C ARG A 174 1.17 10.32 -32.19
N TYR A 175 1.86 9.75 -31.21
CA TYR A 175 3.33 9.70 -31.22
C TYR A 175 3.87 8.94 -32.42
N GLN A 176 3.28 7.79 -32.76
CA GLN A 176 3.69 7.00 -33.93
C GLN A 176 3.41 7.71 -35.26
N SER A 177 2.41 8.59 -35.32
CA SER A 177 2.16 9.40 -36.52
C SER A 177 3.16 10.55 -36.71
N LEU A 178 3.86 10.96 -35.65
CA LEU A 178 4.83 12.06 -35.65
C LEU A 178 6.27 11.61 -35.94
N LYS A 179 6.53 10.29 -35.94
CA LYS A 179 7.84 9.67 -36.12
C LYS A 179 8.00 9.11 -37.53
#